data_AF-A0AA36NE81-F1
#
_entry.id   AF-A0AA36NE81-F1
#
_cell.length_a   1.000
_cell.length_b   1.000
_cell.length_c   1.000
_cell.angle_alpha   90.00
_cell.angle_beta   90.00
_cell.angle_gamma   90.00
#
_symmetry.space_group_name_H-M   'P 1'
#
loop_
_entity.id
_entity.type
_entity.pdbx_description
1 polymer ?
#
loop_
_entity_poly.entity_id
_entity_poly.type
_entity_poly.pdbx_seq_one_letter_code
_entity_poly.pdbx_strand_id
1 'polypeptide(L)'
;MLGLLGNAVHISSLLAALLFAAQHQPSGATLKAKLVSDAVLAADKQRDASTRANAVKVGEATVAENMDFLTKTLSRFQSFATNAQLSVQTRHRKEEQRLQEVIAQASDANVKTALEQSVKSNKDALDETQGIYTNIVTFSNDMLSMLKKTSQSGSSCDQLSCGEHASCADTLKGASCVCDEGYIGLGQECRAPKEFTPHLLLGENAAHAADIHVAAFDTNKVAVVFRDVSQADAGALVVGTVGEAGALELSPLELFTAPGQKAFSPVVAGTDGRRIAIAWRDGQRTGGCRLRGAALGASGIRGAEMALSWGTTVDFCGDQAHKMSIQPFEQNRIMVLYSDKARGVTTESFGNSLLADIGNLGNVSLLGNFRFTDNAVARLEATKVGKNSFVLAARASPAVDDLNPQSSVKQEAMAMYGELVGEDLVFDPNPVNLETAAGQVWARGLSLIAPNTVAYAYQDGSKMQLKLAVLDIDPQTHRMKVVQNPAAIREGFSPYVSMLSMPYSESDAYALTYYQGDKEAVSICAWKSARQRLENCEDFPWLSQKTSSVSGVSIGEGRVLMTFAVSGTPYYSVFGLSKN
;
A
#
# COMPACT_ATOMS: atom_id res chain seq x y z
N MET A 1 53.86 2.42 45.05
CA MET A 1 54.27 1.02 45.28
C MET A 1 54.20 0.29 43.95
N LEU A 2 55.17 -0.56 43.65
CA LEU A 2 55.20 -1.71 42.71
C LEU A 2 54.13 -1.77 41.57
N GLY A 3 54.45 -1.93 40.28
CA GLY A 3 55.74 -2.00 39.58
C GLY A 3 55.77 -3.02 38.41
N LEU A 4 56.39 -2.63 37.29
CA LEU A 4 56.98 -3.47 36.21
C LEU A 4 56.02 -4.11 35.16
N LEU A 5 56.20 -3.78 33.87
CA LEU A 5 56.77 -4.60 32.76
C LEU A 5 55.78 -5.67 32.21
N GLY A 6 55.65 -5.95 30.91
CA GLY A 6 56.27 -5.49 29.66
C GLY A 6 55.48 -6.10 28.48
N ASN A 7 55.84 -6.06 27.19
CA ASN A 7 56.97 -5.50 26.42
C ASN A 7 56.47 -5.16 24.99
N ALA A 8 57.26 -4.47 24.17
CA ALA A 8 56.99 -4.27 22.74
C ALA A 8 58.01 -5.03 21.86
N VAL A 9 57.55 -5.66 20.76
CA VAL A 9 58.42 -6.28 19.74
C VAL A 9 57.88 -5.97 18.34
N HIS A 10 58.72 -5.33 17.53
CA HIS A 10 58.52 -5.21 16.08
C HIS A 10 58.74 -6.56 15.40
N ILE A 11 57.85 -6.95 14.47
CA ILE A 11 58.22 -7.78 13.32
C ILE A 11 57.59 -7.18 12.06
N SER A 12 58.45 -6.65 11.19
CA SER A 12 58.13 -6.34 9.79
C SER A 12 58.38 -7.57 8.91
N SER A 13 57.91 -7.50 7.65
CA SER A 13 58.31 -8.37 6.51
C SER A 13 57.80 -9.81 6.49
N LEU A 14 56.68 -10.05 5.78
CA LEU A 14 56.43 -11.27 4.99
C LEU A 14 55.17 -11.12 4.10
N LEU A 15 55.29 -10.35 3.01
CA LEU A 15 54.25 -10.32 1.96
C LEU A 15 54.85 -10.05 0.57
N ALA A 16 55.66 -11.01 0.10
CA ALA A 16 56.31 -10.97 -1.22
C ALA A 16 56.59 -12.38 -1.77
N ALA A 17 55.55 -13.16 -2.06
CA ALA A 17 55.60 -14.34 -2.94
C ALA A 17 54.19 -14.91 -3.21
N LEU A 18 53.63 -14.63 -4.39
CA LEU A 18 52.74 -15.51 -5.19
C LEU A 18 52.10 -14.71 -6.36
N LEU A 19 52.99 -14.24 -7.24
CA LEU A 19 52.67 -13.92 -8.64
C LEU A 19 53.29 -15.01 -9.52
N PHE A 20 52.62 -15.35 -10.62
CA PHE A 20 52.87 -16.44 -11.59
C PHE A 20 52.14 -17.78 -11.35
N ALA A 21 50.99 -17.94 -12.01
CA ALA A 21 50.68 -19.07 -12.93
C ALA A 21 49.17 -19.13 -13.29
N ALA A 22 48.73 -18.39 -14.32
CA ALA A 22 47.44 -18.63 -15.00
C ALA A 22 47.33 -17.85 -16.34
N GLN A 23 48.19 -18.16 -17.32
CA GLN A 23 47.85 -17.84 -18.71
C GLN A 23 46.91 -18.93 -19.22
N HIS A 24 45.68 -18.56 -19.59
CA HIS A 24 44.75 -19.44 -20.29
C HIS A 24 44.43 -18.87 -21.68
N GLN A 25 44.62 -19.73 -22.68
CA GLN A 25 44.33 -19.42 -24.07
C GLN A 25 42.81 -19.40 -24.28
N PRO A 26 42.25 -18.42 -25.02
CA PRO A 26 40.87 -18.51 -25.50
C PRO A 26 40.79 -19.57 -26.61
N SER A 27 39.96 -20.59 -26.42
CA SER A 27 39.74 -21.66 -27.40
C SER A 27 38.85 -21.18 -28.56
N GLY A 28 39.29 -21.42 -29.79
CA GLY A 28 38.67 -20.90 -31.03
C GLY A 28 37.33 -21.51 -31.46
N ALA A 29 36.52 -22.02 -30.50
CA ALA A 29 35.24 -22.66 -30.79
C ALA A 29 34.09 -21.66 -31.00
N THR A 30 34.09 -20.53 -30.28
CA THR A 30 33.02 -19.52 -30.32
C THR A 30 33.00 -18.67 -31.59
N LEU A 31 34.12 -18.55 -32.31
CA LEU A 31 34.16 -17.75 -33.55
C LEU A 31 33.40 -18.39 -34.73
N LYS A 32 33.38 -19.73 -34.80
CA LYS A 32 32.71 -20.46 -35.89
C LYS A 32 31.18 -20.40 -35.80
N ALA A 33 30.62 -20.37 -34.60
CA ALA A 33 29.16 -20.25 -34.40
C ALA A 33 28.64 -18.89 -34.91
N LYS A 34 29.39 -17.81 -34.68
CA LYS A 34 28.99 -16.46 -35.11
C LYS A 34 29.02 -16.31 -36.64
N LEU A 35 30.08 -16.81 -37.29
CA LEU A 35 30.22 -16.77 -38.75
C LEU A 35 29.13 -17.57 -39.50
N VAL A 36 28.59 -18.64 -38.91
CA VAL A 36 27.48 -19.40 -39.52
C VAL A 36 26.15 -18.63 -39.38
N SER A 37 25.91 -17.97 -38.24
CA SER A 37 24.71 -17.13 -38.04
C SER A 37 24.66 -15.95 -39.01
N ASP A 38 25.79 -15.25 -39.18
CA ASP A 38 25.88 -14.08 -40.06
C ASP A 38 25.76 -14.48 -41.55
N ALA A 39 26.24 -15.66 -41.94
CA ALA A 39 26.09 -16.20 -43.29
C ALA A 39 24.64 -16.57 -43.64
N VAL A 40 23.88 -17.13 -42.68
CA VAL A 40 22.44 -17.45 -42.89
C VAL A 40 21.62 -16.17 -43.01
N LEU A 41 21.87 -15.16 -42.16
CA LEU A 41 21.21 -13.85 -42.25
C LEU A 41 21.55 -13.06 -43.52
N ALA A 42 22.75 -13.26 -44.08
CA ALA A 42 23.13 -12.67 -45.38
C ALA A 42 22.45 -13.37 -46.57
N ALA A 43 22.26 -14.70 -46.50
CA ALA A 43 21.63 -15.47 -47.56
C ALA A 43 20.12 -15.16 -47.72
N ASP A 44 19.37 -14.98 -46.62
CA ASP A 44 17.97 -14.57 -46.68
C ASP A 44 17.81 -13.15 -47.26
N LYS A 45 18.69 -12.21 -46.89
CA LYS A 45 18.71 -10.85 -47.49
C LYS A 45 18.93 -10.84 -49.00
N GLN A 46 19.64 -11.82 -49.57
CA GLN A 46 19.80 -11.94 -51.02
C GLN A 46 18.61 -12.63 -51.70
N ARG A 47 17.86 -13.49 -51.01
CA ARG A 47 16.62 -14.06 -51.56
C ARG A 47 15.50 -13.04 -51.66
N ASP A 48 15.29 -12.23 -50.61
CA ASP A 48 14.27 -11.17 -50.60
C ASP A 48 14.54 -10.02 -51.58
N ALA A 49 15.79 -9.84 -52.02
CA ALA A 49 16.15 -8.83 -53.01
C ALA A 49 15.71 -9.20 -54.45
N SER A 50 15.61 -10.50 -54.77
CA SER A 50 15.33 -10.96 -56.15
C SER A 50 13.83 -11.01 -56.51
N THR A 51 12.95 -11.10 -55.51
CA THR A 51 11.49 -11.21 -55.69
C THR A 51 10.76 -9.86 -55.84
N ARG A 52 11.43 -8.72 -55.59
CA ARG A 52 10.82 -7.37 -55.60
C ARG A 52 10.71 -6.70 -56.99
N ALA A 53 11.01 -7.41 -58.08
CA ALA A 53 10.96 -6.85 -59.44
C ALA A 53 9.54 -6.77 -60.05
N ASN A 54 8.55 -7.48 -59.50
CA ASN A 54 7.16 -7.42 -59.96
C ASN A 54 6.31 -6.56 -59.00
N ALA A 55 6.38 -5.24 -59.18
CA ALA A 55 5.56 -4.28 -58.46
C ALA A 55 4.08 -4.32 -58.93
N VAL A 56 3.34 -5.33 -58.45
CA VAL A 56 1.88 -5.30 -58.48
C VAL A 56 1.41 -4.07 -57.71
N LYS A 57 0.60 -3.21 -58.35
CA LYS A 57 -0.15 -2.16 -57.65
C LYS A 57 -1.23 -2.81 -56.77
N VAL A 58 -0.83 -3.26 -55.59
CA VAL A 58 -1.77 -3.65 -54.53
C VAL A 58 -2.42 -2.35 -54.02
N GLY A 59 -3.75 -2.32 -53.99
CA GLY A 59 -4.48 -1.22 -53.35
C GLY A 59 -4.27 -1.21 -51.83
N GLU A 60 -4.82 -0.23 -51.12
CA GLU A 60 -4.82 -0.28 -49.66
C GLU A 60 -5.51 -1.57 -49.18
N ALA A 61 -4.82 -2.32 -48.33
CA ALA A 61 -5.32 -3.59 -47.82
C ALA A 61 -6.64 -3.36 -47.08
N THR A 62 -7.68 -4.10 -47.47
CA THR A 62 -9.00 -3.99 -46.86
C THR A 62 -8.94 -4.38 -45.38
N VAL A 63 -9.88 -3.89 -44.57
CA VAL A 63 -9.98 -4.25 -43.14
C VAL A 63 -10.07 -5.77 -42.96
N ALA A 64 -10.72 -6.48 -43.89
CA ALA A 64 -10.81 -7.95 -43.87
C ALA A 64 -9.44 -8.62 -44.10
N GLU A 65 -8.64 -8.15 -45.07
CA GLU A 65 -7.30 -8.68 -45.33
C GLU A 65 -6.33 -8.42 -44.17
N ASN A 66 -6.41 -7.24 -43.55
CA ASN A 66 -5.62 -6.91 -42.36
C ASN A 66 -6.01 -7.80 -41.16
N MET A 67 -7.30 -8.09 -40.96
CA MET A 67 -7.78 -8.96 -39.88
C MET A 67 -7.38 -10.43 -40.09
N ASP A 68 -7.44 -10.94 -41.33
CA ASP A 68 -6.96 -12.28 -41.68
C ASP A 68 -5.43 -12.41 -41.50
N PHE A 69 -4.66 -11.40 -41.91
CA PHE A 69 -3.22 -11.34 -41.67
C PHE A 69 -2.88 -11.35 -40.17
N LEU A 70 -3.59 -10.57 -39.35
CA LEU A 70 -3.40 -10.53 -37.89
C LEU A 70 -3.74 -11.88 -37.25
N THR A 71 -4.85 -12.48 -37.66
CA THR A 71 -5.30 -13.82 -37.21
C THR A 71 -4.26 -14.90 -37.52
N LYS A 72 -3.73 -14.92 -38.75
CA LYS A 72 -2.66 -15.82 -39.17
C LYS A 72 -1.36 -15.58 -38.42
N THR A 73 -1.04 -14.33 -38.11
CA THR A 73 0.17 -13.95 -37.36
C THR A 73 0.10 -14.41 -35.90
N LEU A 74 -1.03 -14.17 -35.21
CA LEU A 74 -1.26 -14.65 -33.85
C LEU A 74 -1.25 -16.18 -33.76
N SER A 75 -1.86 -16.88 -34.72
CA SER A 75 -1.84 -18.35 -34.78
C SER A 75 -0.41 -18.91 -34.97
N ARG A 76 0.43 -18.25 -35.79
CA ARG A 76 1.87 -18.59 -35.91
C ARG A 76 2.63 -18.32 -34.62
N PHE A 77 2.36 -17.21 -33.94
CA PHE A 77 3.01 -16.83 -32.68
C PHE A 77 2.65 -17.81 -31.54
N GLN A 78 1.37 -18.18 -31.43
CA GLN A 78 0.91 -19.25 -30.54
C GLN A 78 1.62 -20.58 -30.84
N SER A 79 1.66 -20.98 -32.11
CA SER A 79 2.34 -22.23 -32.52
C SER A 79 3.83 -22.22 -32.18
N PHE A 80 4.50 -21.07 -32.35
CA PHE A 80 5.89 -20.88 -31.92
C PHE A 80 6.04 -21.01 -30.40
N ALA A 81 5.18 -20.35 -29.62
CA ALA A 81 5.21 -20.40 -28.16
C ALA A 81 5.04 -21.83 -27.62
N THR A 82 4.06 -22.59 -28.12
CA THR A 82 3.85 -24.00 -27.72
C THR A 82 5.05 -24.88 -28.07
N ASN A 83 5.62 -24.73 -29.27
CA ASN A 83 6.81 -25.49 -29.69
C ASN A 83 8.05 -25.13 -28.86
N ALA A 84 8.22 -23.84 -28.53
CA ALA A 84 9.32 -23.36 -27.70
C ALA A 84 9.20 -23.85 -26.25
N GLN A 85 7.99 -23.83 -25.66
CA GLN A 85 7.70 -24.38 -24.34
C GLN A 85 8.07 -25.88 -24.25
N LEU A 86 7.67 -26.68 -25.24
CA LEU A 86 7.97 -28.12 -25.30
C LEU A 86 9.48 -28.38 -25.50
N SER A 87 10.17 -27.52 -26.26
CA SER A 87 11.63 -27.53 -26.40
C SER A 87 12.36 -27.23 -25.09
N VAL A 88 11.88 -26.23 -24.33
CA VAL A 88 12.40 -25.89 -22.99
C VAL A 88 12.19 -27.05 -22.02
N GLN A 89 10.97 -27.55 -21.88
CA GLN A 89 10.66 -28.71 -21.01
C GLN A 89 11.58 -29.90 -21.30
N THR A 90 11.85 -30.17 -22.57
CA THR A 90 12.78 -31.23 -22.99
C THR A 90 14.22 -30.97 -22.55
N ARG A 91 14.70 -29.70 -22.56
CA ARG A 91 16.03 -29.33 -22.06
C ARG A 91 16.13 -29.45 -20.55
N HIS A 92 15.18 -28.88 -19.80
CA HIS A 92 15.21 -28.93 -18.33
C HIS A 92 15.09 -30.36 -17.79
N ARG A 93 14.27 -31.22 -18.41
CA ARG A 93 14.21 -32.65 -18.04
C ARG A 93 15.53 -33.39 -18.29
N LYS A 94 16.22 -33.11 -19.40
CA LYS A 94 17.54 -33.70 -19.67
C LYS A 94 18.61 -33.21 -18.69
N GLU A 95 18.56 -31.94 -18.32
CA GLU A 95 19.49 -31.37 -17.33
C GLU A 95 19.21 -31.90 -15.92
N GLU A 96 17.94 -32.06 -15.53
CA GLU A 96 17.55 -32.71 -14.27
C GLU A 96 18.05 -34.16 -14.21
N GLN A 97 17.88 -34.95 -15.28
CA GLN A 97 18.43 -36.30 -15.37
C GLN A 97 19.96 -36.31 -15.23
N ARG A 98 20.65 -35.42 -15.95
CA ARG A 98 22.12 -35.26 -15.86
C ARG A 98 22.57 -34.92 -14.45
N LEU A 99 21.88 -34.01 -13.77
CA LEU A 99 22.19 -33.63 -12.39
C LEU A 99 21.95 -34.77 -11.41
N GLN A 100 20.85 -35.53 -11.55
CA GLN A 100 20.58 -36.71 -10.72
C GLN A 100 21.64 -37.81 -10.90
N GLU A 101 22.09 -38.06 -12.14
CA GLU A 101 23.20 -38.99 -12.42
C GLU A 101 24.51 -38.57 -11.72
N VAL A 102 24.83 -37.26 -11.71
CA VAL A 102 26.03 -36.74 -11.04
C VAL A 102 25.87 -36.78 -9.51
N ILE A 103 24.68 -36.51 -8.95
CA ILE A 103 24.39 -36.65 -7.51
C ILE A 103 24.61 -38.11 -7.04
N ALA A 104 24.19 -39.08 -7.85
CA ALA A 104 24.37 -40.50 -7.56
C ALA A 104 25.86 -40.93 -7.55
N GLN A 105 26.70 -40.27 -8.35
CA GLN A 105 28.15 -40.54 -8.45
C GLN A 105 29.00 -39.73 -7.46
N ALA A 106 28.49 -38.62 -6.92
CA ALA A 106 29.20 -37.81 -5.95
C ALA A 106 29.42 -38.55 -4.61
N SER A 107 30.64 -38.47 -4.07
CA SER A 107 30.99 -39.02 -2.75
C SER A 107 31.05 -37.95 -1.65
N ASP A 108 31.35 -36.69 -2.01
CA ASP A 108 31.42 -35.55 -1.09
C ASP A 108 30.02 -34.99 -0.78
N ALA A 109 29.72 -34.79 0.50
CA ALA A 109 28.43 -34.31 0.97
C ALA A 109 28.14 -32.85 0.56
N ASN A 110 29.14 -31.97 0.54
CA ASN A 110 28.97 -30.58 0.12
C ASN A 110 28.68 -30.48 -1.38
N VAL A 111 29.32 -31.36 -2.17
CA VAL A 111 29.06 -31.47 -3.61
C VAL A 111 27.63 -31.96 -3.88
N LYS A 112 27.12 -32.92 -3.09
CA LYS A 112 25.70 -33.34 -3.18
C LYS A 112 24.75 -32.19 -2.90
N THR A 113 24.92 -31.48 -1.79
CA THR A 113 24.05 -30.34 -1.44
C THR A 113 24.04 -29.26 -2.54
N ALA A 114 25.21 -28.95 -3.13
CA ALA A 114 25.31 -27.98 -4.22
C ALA A 114 24.60 -28.45 -5.51
N LEU A 115 24.65 -29.74 -5.83
CA LEU A 115 23.96 -30.34 -6.97
C LEU A 115 22.44 -30.44 -6.73
N GLU A 116 22.00 -30.77 -5.51
CA GLU A 116 20.58 -30.77 -5.12
C GLU A 116 19.97 -29.36 -5.24
N GLN A 117 20.72 -28.34 -4.78
CA GLN A 117 20.34 -26.94 -4.99
C GLN A 117 20.29 -26.56 -6.49
N SER A 118 21.16 -27.16 -7.31
CA SER A 118 21.14 -26.97 -8.77
C SER A 118 19.92 -27.64 -9.43
N VAL A 119 19.50 -28.82 -8.95
CA VAL A 119 18.24 -29.48 -9.37
C VAL A 119 17.05 -28.60 -9.03
N LYS A 120 17.00 -28.06 -7.81
CA LYS A 120 15.95 -27.12 -7.38
C LYS A 120 15.92 -25.89 -8.29
N SER A 121 17.06 -25.22 -8.50
CA SER A 121 17.14 -24.04 -9.38
C SER A 121 16.74 -24.34 -10.83
N ASN A 122 17.11 -25.50 -11.39
CA ASN A 122 16.68 -25.93 -12.72
C ASN A 122 15.15 -26.15 -12.81
N LYS A 123 14.51 -26.56 -11.72
CA LYS A 123 13.05 -26.69 -11.62
C LYS A 123 12.36 -25.32 -11.48
N ASP A 124 12.84 -24.48 -10.58
CA ASP A 124 12.31 -23.13 -10.37
C ASP A 124 12.35 -22.32 -11.69
N ALA A 125 13.45 -22.40 -12.43
CA ALA A 125 13.61 -21.77 -13.76
C ALA A 125 12.70 -22.40 -14.85
N LEU A 126 12.38 -23.70 -14.73
CA LEU A 126 11.42 -24.34 -15.62
C LEU A 126 10.00 -23.83 -15.36
N ASP A 127 9.60 -23.71 -14.10
CA ASP A 127 8.27 -23.26 -13.70
C ASP A 127 8.05 -21.77 -14.08
N GLU A 128 9.05 -20.92 -13.87
CA GLU A 128 9.07 -19.53 -14.37
C GLU A 128 8.89 -19.48 -15.90
N THR A 129 9.71 -20.24 -16.65
CA THR A 129 9.67 -20.26 -18.11
C THR A 129 8.33 -20.82 -18.63
N GLN A 130 7.74 -21.80 -17.95
CA GLN A 130 6.40 -22.30 -18.27
C GLN A 130 5.32 -21.23 -18.04
N GLY A 131 5.44 -20.42 -16.98
CA GLY A 131 4.58 -19.25 -16.76
C GLY A 131 4.63 -18.28 -17.94
N ILE A 132 5.83 -17.91 -18.39
CA ILE A 132 6.03 -17.00 -19.55
C ILE A 132 5.34 -17.53 -20.81
N TYR A 133 5.60 -18.79 -21.20
CA TYR A 133 4.96 -19.35 -22.42
C TYR A 133 3.45 -19.54 -22.27
N THR A 134 2.95 -19.88 -21.08
CA THR A 134 1.51 -19.97 -20.81
C THR A 134 0.85 -18.61 -21.00
N ASN A 135 1.44 -17.54 -20.45
CA ASN A 135 0.95 -16.17 -20.63
C ASN A 135 0.93 -15.75 -22.11
N ILE A 136 1.95 -16.09 -22.89
CA ILE A 136 2.00 -15.82 -24.33
C ILE A 136 0.88 -16.56 -25.09
N VAL A 137 0.62 -17.83 -24.75
CA VAL A 137 -0.47 -18.62 -25.37
C VAL A 137 -1.84 -18.08 -24.98
N THR A 138 -2.06 -17.73 -23.71
CA THR A 138 -3.29 -17.10 -23.22
C THR A 138 -3.54 -15.76 -23.93
N PHE A 139 -2.56 -14.85 -23.95
CA PHE A 139 -2.65 -13.58 -24.68
C PHE A 139 -2.99 -13.78 -26.17
N SER A 140 -2.37 -14.77 -26.82
CA SER A 140 -2.65 -15.07 -28.23
C SER A 140 -4.09 -15.57 -28.45
N ASN A 141 -4.59 -16.42 -27.54
CA ASN A 141 -5.98 -16.87 -27.55
C ASN A 141 -6.97 -15.73 -27.29
N ASP A 142 -6.67 -14.84 -26.33
CA ASP A 142 -7.53 -13.72 -25.96
C ASP A 142 -7.62 -12.70 -27.10
N MET A 143 -6.50 -12.36 -27.76
CA MET A 143 -6.53 -11.55 -28.97
C MET A 143 -7.27 -12.25 -30.12
N LEU A 144 -7.07 -13.56 -30.35
CA LEU A 144 -7.84 -14.30 -31.37
C LEU A 144 -9.34 -14.32 -31.05
N SER A 145 -9.72 -14.40 -29.78
CA SER A 145 -11.11 -14.32 -29.31
C SER A 145 -11.68 -12.92 -29.54
N MET A 146 -10.96 -11.87 -29.17
CA MET A 146 -11.35 -10.47 -29.38
C MET A 146 -11.51 -10.14 -30.87
N LEU A 147 -10.58 -10.61 -31.73
CA LEU A 147 -10.65 -10.42 -33.19
C LEU A 147 -11.84 -11.16 -33.82
N LYS A 148 -12.23 -12.33 -33.29
CA LYS A 148 -13.43 -13.06 -33.72
C LYS A 148 -14.73 -12.43 -33.22
N LYS A 149 -14.78 -11.96 -31.97
CA LYS A 149 -15.93 -11.21 -31.44
C LYS A 149 -16.16 -9.92 -32.22
N THR A 150 -15.09 -9.21 -32.56
CA THR A 150 -15.17 -7.93 -33.29
C THR A 150 -15.44 -8.05 -34.80
N SER A 151 -15.54 -9.25 -35.37
CA SER A 151 -16.10 -9.45 -36.72
C SER A 151 -17.60 -9.77 -36.72
N GLN A 152 -18.23 -9.85 -35.53
CA GLN A 152 -19.67 -10.06 -35.33
C GLN A 152 -20.31 -8.83 -34.67
N SER A 153 -20.20 -7.67 -35.32
CA SER A 153 -20.74 -6.40 -34.81
C SER A 153 -22.26 -6.28 -35.01
N GLY A 154 -22.98 -5.80 -33.99
CA GLY A 154 -24.42 -5.53 -34.09
C GLY A 154 -25.15 -5.00 -32.85
N SER A 155 -24.68 -5.31 -31.62
CA SER A 155 -25.37 -4.91 -30.38
C SER A 155 -24.79 -3.62 -29.77
N SER A 156 -25.67 -2.76 -29.22
CA SER A 156 -25.33 -1.69 -28.28
C SER A 156 -25.20 -2.24 -26.85
N CYS A 157 -24.65 -1.45 -25.92
CA CYS A 157 -24.53 -1.86 -24.51
C CYS A 157 -25.89 -2.15 -23.84
N ASP A 158 -26.99 -1.57 -24.33
CA ASP A 158 -28.35 -1.82 -23.84
C ASP A 158 -28.80 -3.30 -23.96
N GLN A 159 -28.13 -4.08 -24.82
CA GLN A 159 -28.46 -5.48 -25.10
C GLN A 159 -27.42 -6.47 -24.57
N LEU A 160 -26.31 -5.99 -24.00
CA LEU A 160 -25.17 -6.82 -23.62
C LEU A 160 -25.07 -6.96 -22.09
N SER A 161 -25.53 -8.10 -21.57
CA SER A 161 -25.30 -8.45 -20.16
C SER A 161 -23.85 -8.88 -19.96
N CYS A 162 -23.14 -8.15 -19.11
CA CYS A 162 -21.77 -8.46 -18.71
C CYS A 162 -21.71 -9.40 -17.49
N GLY A 163 -20.52 -9.92 -17.20
CA GLY A 163 -20.28 -10.77 -16.04
C GLY A 163 -20.23 -9.98 -14.73
N GLU A 164 -20.08 -10.69 -13.61
CA GLU A 164 -19.76 -10.07 -12.32
C GLU A 164 -18.39 -9.37 -12.40
N HIS A 165 -18.29 -8.14 -11.90
CA HIS A 165 -17.13 -7.26 -12.04
C HIS A 165 -16.74 -6.91 -13.49
N ALA A 166 -17.75 -6.63 -14.32
CA ALA A 166 -17.56 -6.18 -15.69
C ALA A 166 -18.60 -5.16 -16.14
N SER A 167 -18.11 -4.06 -16.70
CA SER A 167 -18.92 -2.99 -17.28
C SER A 167 -18.95 -3.08 -18.80
N CYS A 168 -20.03 -2.60 -19.42
CA CYS A 168 -20.12 -2.53 -20.88
C CYS A 168 -19.54 -1.21 -21.39
N ALA A 169 -18.59 -1.30 -22.32
CA ALA A 169 -18.00 -0.15 -23.00
C ALA A 169 -18.30 -0.18 -24.50
N ASP A 170 -18.78 0.94 -25.05
CA ASP A 170 -18.92 1.12 -26.49
C ASP A 170 -17.54 1.35 -27.12
N THR A 171 -17.01 0.33 -27.80
CA THR A 171 -15.74 0.42 -28.53
C THR A 171 -15.98 0.86 -29.97
N LEU A 172 -14.92 1.27 -30.68
CA LEU A 172 -14.93 1.51 -32.14
C LEU A 172 -15.40 0.31 -33.00
N LYS A 173 -15.64 -0.86 -32.38
CA LYS A 173 -16.05 -2.11 -33.00
C LYS A 173 -17.40 -2.64 -32.45
N GLY A 174 -18.13 -1.82 -31.67
CA GLY A 174 -19.39 -2.16 -31.01
C GLY A 174 -19.24 -2.30 -29.49
N ALA A 175 -20.37 -2.54 -28.82
CA ALA A 175 -20.41 -2.78 -27.39
C ALA A 175 -19.62 -4.04 -26.99
N SER A 176 -18.77 -3.93 -25.98
CA SER A 176 -18.04 -5.05 -25.39
C SER A 176 -18.03 -4.93 -23.88
N CYS A 177 -18.21 -6.05 -23.20
CA CYS A 177 -17.89 -6.13 -21.79
C CYS A 177 -16.38 -6.04 -21.58
N VAL A 178 -15.97 -5.26 -20.60
CA VAL A 178 -14.59 -5.09 -20.14
C VAL A 178 -14.61 -5.35 -18.64
N CYS A 179 -13.59 -6.02 -18.09
CA CYS A 179 -13.51 -6.18 -16.64
C CYS A 179 -13.30 -4.80 -15.98
N ASP A 180 -13.99 -4.59 -14.88
CA ASP A 180 -13.84 -3.41 -14.02
C ASP A 180 -12.37 -3.24 -13.58
N GLU A 181 -11.86 -2.02 -13.41
CA GLU A 181 -10.42 -1.84 -13.18
C GLU A 181 -9.96 -2.58 -11.92
N GLY A 182 -8.80 -3.24 -12.04
CA GLY A 182 -8.30 -4.15 -11.02
C GLY A 182 -8.82 -5.58 -11.15
N TYR A 183 -9.76 -5.91 -12.03
CA TYR A 183 -10.15 -7.29 -12.35
C TYR A 183 -9.57 -7.77 -13.68
N ILE A 184 -9.24 -9.06 -13.77
CA ILE A 184 -8.65 -9.69 -14.97
C ILE A 184 -9.60 -10.71 -15.59
N GLY A 185 -9.74 -10.68 -16.92
CA GLY A 185 -10.63 -11.60 -17.63
C GLY A 185 -11.15 -11.08 -18.97
N LEU A 186 -12.29 -11.61 -19.41
CA LEU A 186 -12.86 -11.40 -20.75
C LEU A 186 -14.22 -10.66 -20.74
N GLY A 187 -14.54 -9.94 -19.67
CA GLY A 187 -15.79 -9.19 -19.49
C GLY A 187 -17.05 -10.04 -19.23
N GLN A 188 -17.01 -11.35 -19.48
CA GLN A 188 -18.05 -12.31 -19.06
C GLN A 188 -17.62 -13.17 -17.88
N GLU A 189 -16.32 -13.45 -17.78
CA GLU A 189 -15.68 -13.97 -16.57
C GLU A 189 -14.57 -12.98 -16.22
N CYS A 190 -14.75 -12.27 -15.11
CA CYS A 190 -13.74 -11.39 -14.53
C CYS A 190 -13.40 -11.94 -13.14
N ARG A 191 -12.11 -11.96 -12.81
CA ARG A 191 -11.59 -12.55 -11.57
C ARG A 191 -10.70 -11.53 -10.89
N ALA A 192 -10.81 -11.46 -9.57
CA ALA A 192 -9.85 -10.71 -8.78
C ALA A 192 -8.44 -11.28 -9.03
N PRO A 193 -7.41 -10.44 -9.26
CA PRO A 193 -6.02 -10.85 -9.32
C PRO A 193 -5.61 -11.57 -8.03
N LYS A 194 -4.55 -12.37 -8.08
CA LYS A 194 -4.06 -13.08 -6.88
C LYS A 194 -3.62 -12.10 -5.79
N GLU A 195 -3.18 -10.92 -6.22
CA GLU A 195 -2.76 -9.77 -5.45
C GLU A 195 -3.91 -9.18 -4.59
N PHE A 196 -5.16 -9.40 -4.99
CA PHE A 196 -6.35 -8.97 -4.24
C PHE A 196 -6.79 -10.01 -3.19
N THR A 197 -6.27 -11.24 -3.24
CA THR A 197 -6.51 -12.22 -2.17
C THR A 197 -5.67 -11.88 -0.93
N PRO A 198 -6.15 -12.16 0.30
CA PRO A 198 -5.37 -11.95 1.52
C PRO A 198 -4.05 -12.73 1.55
N HIS A 199 -2.93 -12.01 1.68
CA HIS A 199 -1.57 -12.55 1.85
C HIS A 199 -1.13 -12.42 3.30
N LEU A 200 -0.34 -13.38 3.81
CA LEU A 200 0.25 -13.29 5.15
C LEU A 200 1.28 -12.16 5.20
N LEU A 201 1.15 -11.23 6.16
CA LEU A 201 2.06 -10.09 6.30
C LEU A 201 3.49 -10.52 6.65
N LEU A 202 3.66 -11.66 7.32
CA LEU A 202 4.94 -12.10 7.87
C LEU A 202 5.39 -13.47 7.32
N GLY A 203 4.73 -13.97 6.27
CA GLY A 203 4.92 -15.35 5.80
C GLY A 203 4.63 -16.36 6.93
N GLU A 204 5.56 -17.27 7.18
CA GLU A 204 5.45 -18.32 8.21
C GLU A 204 5.72 -17.84 9.65
N ASN A 205 6.11 -16.57 9.86
CA ASN A 205 6.44 -16.08 11.21
C ASN A 205 5.19 -15.94 12.09
N ALA A 206 5.18 -16.66 13.21
CA ALA A 206 4.08 -16.66 14.17
C ALA A 206 4.10 -15.43 15.10
N ALA A 207 3.60 -14.29 14.61
CA ALA A 207 3.24 -13.14 15.43
C ALA A 207 1.71 -13.01 15.58
N HIS A 208 1.24 -12.47 16.70
CA HIS A 208 -0.18 -12.20 16.92
C HIS A 208 -0.41 -10.69 17.00
N ALA A 209 -0.78 -10.09 15.88
CA ALA A 209 -1.00 -8.66 15.73
C ALA A 209 -2.33 -8.20 16.31
N ALA A 210 -2.26 -7.12 17.09
CA ALA A 210 -3.38 -6.27 17.48
C ALA A 210 -3.01 -4.80 17.22
N ASP A 211 -4.00 -3.91 17.21
CA ASP A 211 -3.81 -2.47 17.03
C ASP A 211 -2.93 -2.10 15.81
N ILE A 212 -3.21 -2.69 14.65
CA ILE A 212 -2.48 -2.47 13.40
C ILE A 212 -2.68 -1.04 12.89
N HIS A 213 -1.60 -0.41 12.41
CA HIS A 213 -1.62 0.84 11.66
C HIS A 213 -0.66 0.77 10.46
N VAL A 214 -1.08 1.25 9.29
CA VAL A 214 -0.23 1.36 8.09
C VAL A 214 -0.10 2.80 7.62
N ALA A 215 1.05 3.15 7.05
CA ALA A 215 1.26 4.38 6.31
C ALA A 215 2.05 4.12 5.02
N ALA A 216 1.76 4.90 3.99
CA ALA A 216 2.52 4.97 2.73
C ALA A 216 3.29 6.30 2.66
N PHE A 217 4.48 6.29 2.05
CA PHE A 217 5.40 7.43 1.95
C PHE A 217 6.44 7.19 0.83
N ASP A 218 7.25 8.20 0.49
CA ASP A 218 8.34 8.08 -0.51
C ASP A 218 7.88 7.39 -1.82
N THR A 219 6.73 7.84 -2.34
CA THR A 219 6.00 7.30 -3.52
C THR A 219 5.49 5.85 -3.40
N ASN A 220 6.33 4.90 -2.99
CA ASN A 220 6.00 3.46 -2.97
C ASN A 220 6.46 2.71 -1.71
N LYS A 221 6.90 3.41 -0.66
CA LYS A 221 7.27 2.78 0.61
C LYS A 221 6.07 2.67 1.52
N VAL A 222 6.02 1.59 2.29
CA VAL A 222 5.00 1.34 3.29
C VAL A 222 5.63 0.94 4.62
N ALA A 223 4.98 1.34 5.71
CA ALA A 223 5.33 0.96 7.08
C ALA A 223 4.08 0.43 7.77
N VAL A 224 4.15 -0.78 8.32
CA VAL A 224 3.07 -1.44 9.05
C VAL A 224 3.53 -1.67 10.48
N VAL A 225 2.89 -1.00 11.43
CA VAL A 225 3.15 -1.19 12.87
C VAL A 225 1.99 -1.91 13.53
N PHE A 226 2.30 -2.71 14.54
CA PHE A 226 1.29 -3.40 15.36
C PHE A 226 1.83 -3.73 16.75
N ARG A 227 0.90 -4.04 17.66
CA ARG A 227 1.19 -4.66 18.95
C ARG A 227 1.25 -6.17 18.78
N ASP A 228 2.40 -6.79 19.04
CA ASP A 228 2.55 -8.23 19.04
C ASP A 228 2.19 -8.81 20.42
N VAL A 229 1.00 -9.38 20.50
CA VAL A 229 0.47 -10.04 21.69
C VAL A 229 1.28 -11.31 22.02
N SER A 230 1.93 -11.94 21.04
CA SER A 230 2.78 -13.11 21.29
C SER A 230 4.10 -12.75 21.99
N GLN A 231 4.57 -11.51 21.82
CA GLN A 231 5.80 -10.96 22.40
C GLN A 231 5.49 -10.02 23.58
N ALA A 232 4.55 -10.40 24.44
CA ALA A 232 4.19 -9.68 25.67
C ALA A 232 3.78 -8.20 25.47
N ASP A 233 2.99 -7.93 24.43
CA ASP A 233 2.55 -6.60 23.97
C ASP A 233 3.64 -5.73 23.34
N ALA A 234 4.76 -6.30 22.88
CA ALA A 234 5.82 -5.57 22.20
C ALA A 234 5.33 -4.84 20.94
N GLY A 235 5.99 -3.73 20.60
CA GLY A 235 5.75 -2.99 19.38
C GLY A 235 6.61 -3.51 18.23
N ALA A 236 5.96 -3.96 17.16
CA ALA A 236 6.61 -4.50 15.98
C ALA A 236 6.33 -3.66 14.72
N LEU A 237 7.30 -3.61 13.82
CA LEU A 237 7.29 -2.89 12.54
C LEU A 237 7.72 -3.83 11.41
N VAL A 238 7.04 -3.71 10.28
CA VAL A 238 7.53 -4.17 8.97
C VAL A 238 7.56 -2.96 8.05
N VAL A 239 8.64 -2.79 7.28
CA VAL A 239 8.71 -1.82 6.18
C VAL A 239 8.76 -2.54 4.85
N GLY A 240 8.27 -1.92 3.78
CA GLY A 240 8.27 -2.55 2.48
C GLY A 240 8.19 -1.58 1.32
N THR A 241 8.28 -2.15 0.12
CA THR A 241 8.03 -1.46 -1.15
C THR A 241 6.80 -2.09 -1.82
N VAL A 242 5.92 -1.26 -2.35
CA VAL A 242 4.78 -1.66 -3.19
C VAL A 242 5.23 -1.67 -4.65
N GLY A 243 5.11 -2.81 -5.33
CA GLY A 243 5.34 -2.94 -6.77
C GLY A 243 4.15 -2.48 -7.61
N GLU A 244 4.35 -2.33 -8.92
CA GLU A 244 3.32 -1.85 -9.86
C GLU A 244 2.04 -2.70 -9.83
N ALA A 245 2.16 -4.02 -9.65
CA ALA A 245 1.01 -4.93 -9.53
C ALA A 245 0.33 -4.94 -8.14
N GLY A 246 0.81 -4.14 -7.18
CA GLY A 246 0.33 -4.18 -5.78
C GLY A 246 0.95 -5.28 -4.92
N ALA A 247 1.92 -6.05 -5.45
CA ALA A 247 2.71 -6.97 -4.63
C ALA A 247 3.59 -6.19 -3.63
N LEU A 248 3.71 -6.67 -2.40
CA LEU A 248 4.55 -6.05 -1.38
C LEU A 248 5.86 -6.82 -1.18
N GLU A 249 6.98 -6.14 -1.37
CA GLU A 249 8.31 -6.59 -0.95
C GLU A 249 8.57 -6.10 0.48
N LEU A 250 8.46 -7.01 1.45
CA LEU A 250 8.55 -6.70 2.88
C LEU A 250 9.93 -7.01 3.46
N SER A 251 10.39 -6.17 4.39
CA SER A 251 11.55 -6.44 5.23
C SER A 251 11.27 -7.57 6.22
N PRO A 252 12.29 -8.15 6.86
CA PRO A 252 12.12 -8.87 8.11
C PRO A 252 11.39 -8.02 9.16
N LEU A 253 10.75 -8.70 10.11
CA LEU A 253 10.09 -8.07 11.26
C LEU A 253 11.13 -7.44 12.21
N GLU A 254 10.95 -6.17 12.55
CA GLU A 254 11.75 -5.48 13.57
C GLU A 254 10.88 -5.07 14.78
N LEU A 255 11.48 -5.02 15.98
CA LEU A 255 10.82 -4.50 17.18
C LEU A 255 11.22 -3.04 17.41
N PHE A 256 10.24 -2.13 17.40
CA PHE A 256 10.48 -0.72 17.70
C PHE A 256 10.48 -0.43 19.21
N THR A 257 10.00 -1.37 20.04
CA THR A 257 10.13 -1.34 21.51
C THR A 257 11.37 -2.09 21.99
N ALA A 258 11.98 -1.62 23.08
CA ALA A 258 12.98 -2.40 23.81
C ALA A 258 12.36 -3.67 24.44
N PRO A 259 13.14 -4.74 24.72
CA PRO A 259 12.62 -5.97 25.30
C PRO A 259 11.80 -5.74 26.57
N GLY A 260 10.60 -6.35 26.64
CA GLY A 260 9.66 -6.21 27.76
C GLY A 260 8.92 -4.88 27.85
N GLN A 261 9.13 -3.94 26.91
CA GLN A 261 8.33 -2.72 26.80
C GLN A 261 7.12 -2.95 25.89
N LYS A 262 5.99 -2.31 26.21
CA LYS A 262 4.72 -2.50 25.52
C LYS A 262 4.41 -1.38 24.52
N ALA A 263 3.57 -1.67 23.52
CA ALA A 263 3.08 -0.69 22.56
C ALA A 263 1.58 -0.82 22.26
N PHE A 264 0.74 -0.20 23.07
CA PHE A 264 -0.70 -0.09 22.84
C PHE A 264 -1.04 1.00 21.83
N SER A 265 -1.92 0.67 20.89
CA SER A 265 -2.41 1.60 19.86
C SER A 265 -1.29 2.35 19.11
N PRO A 266 -0.27 1.66 18.56
CA PRO A 266 0.78 2.31 17.81
C PRO A 266 0.20 2.93 16.53
N VAL A 267 0.71 4.10 16.17
CA VAL A 267 0.42 4.77 14.91
C VAL A 267 1.72 5.21 14.25
N VAL A 268 1.76 5.14 12.92
CA VAL A 268 2.96 5.38 12.13
C VAL A 268 2.70 6.45 11.06
N ALA A 269 3.67 7.32 10.84
CA ALA A 269 3.75 8.20 9.69
C ALA A 269 5.10 8.04 9.01
N GLY A 270 5.11 8.12 7.68
CA GLY A 270 6.32 8.23 6.87
C GLY A 270 6.39 9.60 6.18
N THR A 271 7.59 10.02 5.81
CA THR A 271 7.88 11.32 5.18
C THR A 271 8.66 11.11 3.89
N ASP A 272 8.56 12.05 2.94
CA ASP A 272 9.21 11.96 1.64
C ASP A 272 10.74 11.93 1.71
N GLY A 273 11.34 12.48 2.78
CA GLY A 273 12.77 12.35 3.03
C GLY A 273 13.19 11.00 3.64
N ARG A 274 12.38 9.95 3.51
CA ARG A 274 12.63 8.58 4.02
C ARG A 274 12.86 8.55 5.52
N ARG A 275 12.00 9.23 6.28
CA ARG A 275 11.91 9.11 7.75
C ARG A 275 10.57 8.52 8.14
N ILE A 276 10.60 7.63 9.12
CA ILE A 276 9.43 7.09 9.82
C ILE A 276 9.39 7.68 11.22
N ALA A 277 8.19 7.95 11.71
CA ALA A 277 7.93 8.18 13.12
C ALA A 277 6.81 7.25 13.61
N ILE A 278 7.01 6.65 14.78
CA ILE A 278 6.02 5.77 15.44
C ILE A 278 5.68 6.38 16.80
N ALA A 279 4.40 6.64 17.04
CA ALA A 279 3.88 7.06 18.33
C ALA A 279 3.03 5.94 18.95
N TRP A 280 3.23 5.62 20.22
CA TRP A 280 2.49 4.57 20.92
C TRP A 280 2.34 4.87 22.41
N ARG A 281 1.66 3.97 23.14
CA ARG A 281 1.46 4.06 24.59
C ARG A 281 2.02 2.82 25.28
N ASP A 282 2.74 2.98 26.38
CA ASP A 282 3.29 1.83 27.12
C ASP A 282 2.26 1.12 28.02
N GLY A 283 1.03 1.66 28.11
CA GLY A 283 -0.09 1.10 28.85
C GLY A 283 -1.43 1.33 28.17
N GLN A 284 -2.40 0.43 28.42
CA GLN A 284 -3.69 0.43 27.72
C GLN A 284 -4.62 1.59 28.13
N ARG A 285 -4.63 1.95 29.42
CA ARG A 285 -5.57 2.92 30.03
C ARG A 285 -4.92 4.12 30.74
N THR A 286 -3.67 3.97 31.16
CA THR A 286 -2.87 4.98 31.88
C THR A 286 -1.43 4.88 31.39
N GLY A 287 -1.25 4.92 30.06
CA GLY A 287 0.06 4.78 29.44
C GLY A 287 0.81 6.11 29.34
N GLY A 288 2.13 6.04 29.46
CA GLY A 288 3.03 7.07 28.94
C GLY A 288 3.06 7.05 27.42
N CYS A 289 3.01 8.22 26.81
CA CYS A 289 3.06 8.41 25.37
C CYS A 289 4.51 8.48 24.90
N ARG A 290 4.88 7.62 23.96
CA ARG A 290 6.24 7.49 23.47
C ARG A 290 6.30 7.68 21.96
N LEU A 291 7.37 8.32 21.50
CA LEU A 291 7.67 8.62 20.11
C LEU A 291 9.06 8.09 19.77
N ARG A 292 9.21 7.41 18.63
CA ARG A 292 10.52 6.98 18.12
C ARG A 292 10.59 7.21 16.61
N GLY A 293 11.70 7.81 16.16
CA GLY A 293 12.00 8.00 14.75
C GLY A 293 12.92 6.92 14.20
N ALA A 294 12.87 6.75 12.88
CA ALA A 294 13.82 5.94 12.12
C ALA A 294 14.11 6.57 10.75
N ALA A 295 15.30 6.34 10.22
CA ALA A 295 15.68 6.69 8.86
C ALA A 295 15.96 5.44 8.02
N LEU A 296 15.34 5.33 6.84
CA LEU A 296 15.56 4.20 5.92
C LEU A 296 16.84 4.42 5.10
N GLY A 297 17.64 3.37 4.95
CA GLY A 297 18.87 3.38 4.15
C GLY A 297 20.01 4.21 4.74
N ALA A 298 19.82 4.81 5.92
CA ALA A 298 20.81 5.67 6.58
C ALA A 298 21.98 4.90 7.23
N SER A 299 21.95 3.56 7.21
CA SER A 299 22.99 2.70 7.80
C SER A 299 24.32 2.70 7.03
N GLY A 300 24.33 3.22 5.79
CA GLY A 300 25.49 3.17 4.89
C GLY A 300 25.80 1.77 4.33
N ILE A 301 24.98 0.76 4.65
CA ILE A 301 25.16 -0.60 4.15
C ILE A 301 24.68 -0.67 2.69
N ARG A 302 25.61 -0.91 1.76
CA ARG A 302 25.31 -0.98 0.32
C ARG A 302 24.29 -2.08 0.02
N GLY A 303 23.20 -1.71 -0.65
CA GLY A 303 22.10 -2.63 -1.02
C GLY A 303 21.05 -2.82 0.07
N ALA A 304 21.19 -2.20 1.25
CA ALA A 304 20.24 -2.29 2.34
C ALA A 304 19.35 -1.04 2.45
N GLU A 305 18.70 -0.64 1.34
CA GLU A 305 17.90 0.60 1.28
C GLU A 305 16.72 0.63 2.25
N MET A 306 16.20 -0.55 2.63
CA MET A 306 15.12 -0.70 3.61
C MET A 306 15.63 -0.83 5.06
N ALA A 307 16.95 -0.85 5.31
CA ALA A 307 17.49 -0.98 6.66
C ALA A 307 17.21 0.26 7.51
N LEU A 308 16.71 0.04 8.72
CA LEU A 308 16.31 1.10 9.63
C LEU A 308 17.46 1.55 10.54
N SER A 309 17.74 2.85 10.52
CA SER A 309 18.58 3.50 11.53
C SER A 309 17.67 4.15 12.56
N TRP A 310 17.63 3.59 13.76
CA TRP A 310 16.70 3.99 14.81
C TRP A 310 17.23 5.12 15.69
N GLY A 311 16.40 6.13 15.94
CA GLY A 311 16.63 7.09 17.01
C GLY A 311 16.33 6.53 18.41
N THR A 312 16.66 7.33 19.41
CA THR A 312 16.21 7.16 20.79
C THR A 312 14.71 7.39 20.90
N THR A 313 14.04 6.62 21.76
CA THR A 313 12.65 6.90 22.16
C THR A 313 12.58 8.17 23.00
N VAL A 314 11.52 8.96 22.82
CA VAL A 314 11.22 10.17 23.58
C VAL A 314 9.81 10.07 24.17
N ASP A 315 9.67 10.38 25.46
CA ASP A 315 8.38 10.42 26.15
C ASP A 315 7.81 11.85 26.11
N PHE A 316 6.51 12.00 25.84
CA PHE A 316 5.90 13.33 25.63
C PHE A 316 4.54 13.58 26.32
N CYS A 317 3.80 12.55 26.72
CA CYS A 317 2.62 12.70 27.60
C CYS A 317 2.42 11.49 28.53
N GLY A 318 1.41 11.56 29.42
CA GLY A 318 1.13 10.54 30.43
C GLY A 318 -0.37 10.28 30.62
N ASP A 319 -0.69 9.29 31.47
CA ASP A 319 -2.08 8.93 31.85
C ASP A 319 -3.07 8.75 30.68
N GLN A 320 -2.56 8.24 29.56
CA GLN A 320 -3.24 8.25 28.28
C GLN A 320 -4.12 6.98 28.09
N ALA A 321 -5.41 7.18 27.74
CA ALA A 321 -6.42 6.12 27.55
C ALA A 321 -6.97 5.92 26.12
N HIS A 322 -6.61 6.74 25.13
CA HIS A 322 -7.21 6.80 23.79
C HIS A 322 -6.19 6.65 22.64
N LYS A 323 -6.66 6.28 21.43
CA LYS A 323 -5.82 6.31 20.22
C LYS A 323 -5.29 7.73 19.96
N MET A 324 -4.05 7.82 19.47
CA MET A 324 -3.43 9.05 18.97
C MET A 324 -3.52 9.09 17.43
N SER A 325 -3.42 10.27 16.82
CA SER A 325 -3.25 10.38 15.36
C SER A 325 -1.89 11.00 15.04
N ILE A 326 -1.27 10.60 13.93
CA ILE A 326 0.05 11.09 13.51
C ILE A 326 0.01 11.50 12.05
N GLN A 327 0.55 12.67 11.71
CA GLN A 327 0.53 13.24 10.36
C GLN A 327 1.92 13.74 9.97
N PRO A 328 2.42 13.42 8.76
CA PRO A 328 3.69 13.95 8.26
C PRO A 328 3.51 15.32 7.59
N PHE A 329 4.52 16.17 7.69
CA PHE A 329 4.63 17.45 6.98
C PHE A 329 5.88 17.49 6.10
N GLU A 330 6.12 18.61 5.40
CA GLU A 330 7.38 18.82 4.69
C GLU A 330 8.58 18.82 5.65
N GLN A 331 9.79 18.73 5.09
CA GLN A 331 11.07 18.79 5.84
C GLN A 331 11.26 17.71 6.91
N ASN A 332 10.62 16.53 6.77
CA ASN A 332 10.64 15.42 7.74
C ASN A 332 10.01 15.72 9.10
N ARG A 333 9.20 16.79 9.18
CA ARG A 333 8.44 17.11 10.37
C ARG A 333 7.22 16.20 10.50
N ILE A 334 6.82 15.94 11.73
CA ILE A 334 5.64 15.14 12.08
C ILE A 334 4.88 15.81 13.22
N MET A 335 3.55 15.70 13.18
CA MET A 335 2.67 16.07 14.27
C MET A 335 2.03 14.81 14.87
N VAL A 336 1.99 14.73 16.20
CA VAL A 336 1.20 13.75 16.94
C VAL A 336 0.07 14.47 17.67
N LEU A 337 -1.18 14.07 17.43
CA LEU A 337 -2.40 14.57 18.06
C LEU A 337 -2.88 13.57 19.12
N TYR A 338 -3.09 14.04 20.35
CA TYR A 338 -3.42 13.19 21.49
C TYR A 338 -4.33 13.89 22.52
N SER A 339 -5.10 13.08 23.24
CA SER A 339 -5.83 13.53 24.43
C SER A 339 -4.95 13.32 25.67
N ASP A 340 -4.75 14.35 26.48
CA ASP A 340 -3.80 14.36 27.61
C ASP A 340 -4.47 14.86 28.90
N LYS A 341 -4.08 14.33 30.06
CA LYS A 341 -4.58 14.86 31.33
C LYS A 341 -3.72 16.03 31.77
N ALA A 342 -4.32 17.21 31.96
CA ALA A 342 -3.59 18.34 32.51
C ALA A 342 -3.04 17.98 33.90
N ARG A 343 -1.77 18.29 34.17
CA ARG A 343 -1.10 17.94 35.44
C ARG A 343 -1.90 18.50 36.62
N GLY A 344 -2.46 17.60 37.43
CA GLY A 344 -3.29 17.95 38.61
C GLY A 344 -4.80 17.81 38.41
N VAL A 345 -5.29 17.61 37.18
CA VAL A 345 -6.71 17.34 36.88
C VAL A 345 -6.87 15.87 36.52
N THR A 346 -7.51 15.09 37.39
CA THR A 346 -7.54 13.62 37.28
C THR A 346 -8.66 13.07 36.38
N THR A 347 -9.70 13.86 36.12
CA THR A 347 -10.95 13.41 35.49
C THR A 347 -11.04 13.68 33.99
N GLU A 348 -10.39 14.73 33.48
CA GLU A 348 -10.58 15.24 32.12
C GLU A 348 -9.31 15.13 31.28
N SER A 349 -9.47 14.87 29.98
CA SER A 349 -8.38 14.75 29.01
C SER A 349 -8.55 15.76 27.90
N PHE A 350 -7.64 16.72 27.79
CA PHE A 350 -7.68 17.87 26.89
C PHE A 350 -6.93 17.60 25.57
N GLY A 351 -7.17 18.44 24.57
CA GLY A 351 -6.60 18.26 23.24
C GLY A 351 -5.21 18.89 23.10
N ASN A 352 -4.18 18.04 23.05
CA ASN A 352 -2.79 18.45 22.87
C ASN A 352 -2.20 17.87 21.58
N SER A 353 -1.17 18.54 21.09
CA SER A 353 -0.37 18.09 19.95
C SER A 353 1.11 18.31 20.23
N LEU A 354 1.93 17.45 19.64
CA LEU A 354 3.38 17.54 19.63
C LEU A 354 3.82 17.73 18.17
N LEU A 355 4.64 18.75 17.91
CA LEU A 355 5.41 18.88 16.67
C LEU A 355 6.84 18.40 16.91
N ALA A 356 7.35 17.56 16.03
CA ALA A 356 8.73 17.07 16.07
C ALA A 356 9.35 17.00 14.67
N ASP A 357 10.68 17.01 14.62
CA ASP A 357 11.51 16.76 13.45
C ASP A 357 12.19 15.39 13.55
N ILE A 358 12.32 14.67 12.43
CA ILE A 358 13.04 13.40 12.36
C ILE A 358 14.35 13.59 11.59
N GLY A 359 15.45 13.65 12.34
CA GLY A 359 16.79 13.86 11.81
C GLY A 359 17.30 12.70 10.94
N ASN A 360 18.45 12.93 10.30
CA ASN A 360 18.98 12.04 9.25
C ASN A 360 19.34 10.62 9.71
N LEU A 361 19.47 10.39 11.02
CA LEU A 361 19.73 9.07 11.62
C LEU A 361 18.52 8.53 12.41
N GLY A 362 17.32 9.10 12.17
CA GLY A 362 16.08 8.74 12.89
C GLY A 362 15.94 9.39 14.27
N ASN A 363 16.88 10.24 14.69
CA ASN A 363 16.80 10.97 15.95
C ASN A 363 15.60 11.94 15.96
N VAL A 364 14.81 11.92 17.02
CA VAL A 364 13.65 12.80 17.20
C VAL A 364 14.10 14.10 17.87
N SER A 365 13.73 15.25 17.31
CA SER A 365 13.88 16.57 17.93
C SER A 365 12.50 17.17 18.18
N LEU A 366 12.14 17.47 19.43
CA LEU A 366 10.84 18.07 19.74
C LEU A 366 10.89 19.57 19.41
N LEU A 367 9.97 20.05 18.59
CA LEU A 367 9.88 21.47 18.19
C LEU A 367 8.94 22.26 19.10
N GLY A 368 7.81 21.66 19.51
CA GLY A 368 6.88 22.31 20.44
C GLY A 368 5.67 21.45 20.78
N ASN A 369 4.99 21.80 21.88
CA ASN A 369 3.70 21.23 22.26
C ASN A 369 2.63 22.31 22.16
N PHE A 370 1.56 22.05 21.41
CA PHE A 370 0.51 23.01 21.10
C PHE A 370 -0.85 22.45 21.52
N ARG A 371 -1.58 23.22 22.34
CA ARG A 371 -2.93 22.85 22.77
C ARG A 371 -3.93 23.30 21.71
N PHE A 372 -4.74 22.36 21.22
CA PHE A 372 -5.76 22.65 20.20
C PHE A 372 -7.15 22.87 20.79
N THR A 373 -7.39 22.45 22.03
CA THR A 373 -8.63 22.81 22.75
C THR A 373 -8.49 22.70 24.28
N ASP A 374 -9.20 23.60 24.97
CA ASP A 374 -9.44 23.55 26.40
C ASP A 374 -10.60 22.63 26.81
N ASN A 375 -11.37 22.11 25.85
CA ASN A 375 -12.43 21.13 26.10
C ASN A 375 -11.86 19.71 26.27
N ALA A 376 -12.56 18.86 27.02
CA ALA A 376 -12.19 17.46 27.14
C ALA A 376 -12.46 16.73 25.81
N VAL A 377 -11.46 16.07 25.23
CA VAL A 377 -11.57 15.37 23.93
C VAL A 377 -11.12 13.92 23.97
N ALA A 378 -11.75 13.10 23.15
CA ALA A 378 -11.39 11.71 22.92
C ALA A 378 -11.60 11.28 21.46
N ARG A 379 -11.02 10.12 21.11
CA ARG A 379 -11.15 9.47 19.78
C ARG A 379 -10.76 10.41 18.65
N LEU A 380 -9.49 10.78 18.63
CA LEU A 380 -8.91 11.68 17.63
C LEU A 380 -8.61 10.89 16.35
N GLU A 381 -8.97 11.47 15.21
CA GLU A 381 -8.47 11.07 13.89
C GLU A 381 -8.11 12.34 13.12
N ALA A 382 -7.17 12.27 12.19
CA ALA A 382 -6.80 13.40 11.36
C ALA A 382 -6.51 12.95 9.93
N THR A 383 -6.64 13.88 8.99
CA THR A 383 -6.23 13.68 7.60
C THR A 383 -5.57 14.94 7.07
N LYS A 384 -4.56 14.78 6.21
CA LYS A 384 -3.95 15.92 5.51
C LYS A 384 -4.92 16.48 4.47
N VAL A 385 -5.01 17.81 4.40
CA VAL A 385 -5.76 18.51 3.35
C VAL A 385 -4.86 19.32 2.42
N GLY A 386 -3.62 19.57 2.86
CA GLY A 386 -2.56 20.13 2.05
C GLY A 386 -1.19 19.64 2.53
N LYS A 387 -0.13 20.33 2.11
CA LYS A 387 1.23 19.96 2.49
C LYS A 387 1.50 20.10 3.98
N ASN A 388 1.07 21.23 4.55
CA ASN A 388 1.26 21.66 5.94
C ASN A 388 -0.07 21.84 6.69
N SER A 389 -1.21 21.57 6.03
CA SER A 389 -2.56 21.73 6.58
C SER A 389 -3.30 20.39 6.71
N PHE A 390 -4.16 20.29 7.72
CA PHE A 390 -4.90 19.08 8.08
C PHE A 390 -6.28 19.43 8.65
N VAL A 391 -7.15 18.42 8.71
CA VAL A 391 -8.38 18.47 9.51
C VAL A 391 -8.30 17.39 10.59
N LEU A 392 -8.65 17.78 11.81
CA LEU A 392 -8.78 16.93 12.99
C LEU A 392 -10.26 16.64 13.25
N ALA A 393 -10.60 15.39 13.52
CA ALA A 393 -11.89 14.95 14.04
C ALA A 393 -11.77 14.53 15.50
N ALA A 394 -12.72 14.96 16.34
CA ALA A 394 -12.73 14.63 17.76
C ALA A 394 -14.16 14.49 18.33
N ARG A 395 -14.25 13.91 19.54
CA ARG A 395 -15.43 13.96 20.40
C ARG A 395 -15.06 14.88 21.54
N ALA A 396 -15.59 16.08 21.57
CA ALA A 396 -15.43 17.01 22.67
C ALA A 396 -16.55 16.85 23.71
N SER A 397 -16.31 17.36 24.91
CA SER A 397 -17.35 17.65 25.90
C SER A 397 -18.42 18.58 25.32
N PRO A 398 -19.66 18.56 25.82
CA PRO A 398 -20.66 19.53 25.39
C PRO A 398 -20.17 20.96 25.59
N ALA A 399 -20.32 21.80 24.56
CA ALA A 399 -20.13 23.23 24.71
C ALA A 399 -21.33 23.83 25.45
N VAL A 400 -21.06 24.77 26.36
CA VAL A 400 -22.06 25.52 27.11
C VAL A 400 -22.13 26.92 26.52
N ASP A 401 -23.34 27.47 26.35
CA ASP A 401 -23.51 28.86 25.93
C ASP A 401 -23.24 29.80 27.11
N ASP A 402 -22.26 30.70 26.97
CA ASP A 402 -21.90 31.69 28.00
C ASP A 402 -23.07 32.60 28.39
N LEU A 403 -23.99 32.88 27.45
CA LEU A 403 -25.18 33.69 27.66
C LEU A 403 -26.35 32.88 28.22
N ASN A 404 -26.32 31.56 28.08
CA ASN A 404 -27.33 30.66 28.63
C ASN A 404 -26.71 29.32 29.09
N PRO A 405 -26.17 29.26 30.32
CA PRO A 405 -25.52 28.04 30.83
C PRO A 405 -26.41 26.79 30.96
N GLN A 406 -27.72 26.91 30.75
CA GLN A 406 -28.65 25.77 30.66
C GLN A 406 -28.72 25.17 29.24
N SER A 407 -28.27 25.93 28.23
CA SER A 407 -28.11 25.45 26.86
C SER A 407 -26.73 24.79 26.72
N SER A 408 -26.72 23.47 26.53
CA SER A 408 -25.51 22.74 26.16
C SER A 408 -25.68 22.06 24.81
N VAL A 409 -24.68 22.21 23.95
CA VAL A 409 -24.63 21.63 22.61
C VAL A 409 -23.60 20.50 22.64
N LYS A 410 -24.04 19.28 22.34
CA LYS A 410 -23.12 18.12 22.27
C LYS A 410 -22.14 18.32 21.12
N GLN A 411 -20.86 18.02 21.33
CA GLN A 411 -19.80 18.17 20.33
C GLN A 411 -19.15 16.81 19.97
N GLU A 412 -19.97 15.79 19.68
CA GLU A 412 -19.46 14.43 19.54
C GLU A 412 -18.89 14.06 18.17
N ALA A 413 -19.25 14.84 17.14
CA ALA A 413 -18.74 14.76 15.77
C ALA A 413 -18.15 16.11 15.35
N MET A 414 -17.11 16.53 16.09
CA MET A 414 -16.40 17.79 15.89
C MET A 414 -15.31 17.63 14.83
N ALA A 415 -15.18 18.61 13.94
CA ALA A 415 -14.08 18.80 13.00
C ALA A 415 -13.40 20.15 13.25
N MET A 416 -12.07 20.21 13.19
CA MET A 416 -11.25 21.41 13.38
C MET A 416 -10.18 21.48 12.28
N TYR A 417 -10.01 22.64 11.65
CA TYR A 417 -8.90 22.90 10.72
C TYR A 417 -7.63 23.20 11.52
N GLY A 418 -6.48 22.76 11.02
CA GLY A 418 -5.18 23.13 11.56
C GLY A 418 -4.08 23.20 10.50
N GLU A 419 -3.03 23.97 10.78
CA GLU A 419 -1.94 24.23 9.85
C GLU A 419 -0.63 24.51 10.57
N LEU A 420 0.47 24.03 9.99
CA LEU A 420 1.83 24.36 10.39
C LEU A 420 2.27 25.67 9.73
N VAL A 421 2.38 26.75 10.50
CA VAL A 421 2.80 28.07 10.05
C VAL A 421 4.19 28.36 10.62
N GLY A 422 5.23 28.22 9.78
CA GLY A 422 6.62 28.36 10.22
C GLY A 422 7.04 27.19 11.10
N GLU A 423 7.06 27.39 12.42
CA GLU A 423 7.34 26.34 13.41
C GLU A 423 6.17 26.12 14.40
N ASP A 424 5.08 26.89 14.25
CA ASP A 424 3.92 26.84 15.12
C ASP A 424 2.76 26.03 14.51
N LEU A 425 2.07 25.23 15.33
CA LEU A 425 0.79 24.64 14.95
C LEU A 425 -0.35 25.59 15.32
N VAL A 426 -1.08 26.04 14.30
CA VAL A 426 -2.24 26.93 14.42
C VAL A 426 -3.52 26.12 14.19
N PHE A 427 -4.55 26.36 14.98
CA PHE A 427 -5.85 25.68 14.91
C PHE A 427 -6.98 26.71 14.76
N ASP A 428 -7.99 26.41 13.95
CA ASP A 428 -9.17 27.28 13.83
C ASP A 428 -9.99 27.24 15.14
N PRO A 429 -10.20 28.37 15.83
CA PRO A 429 -11.00 28.41 17.06
C PRO A 429 -12.51 28.18 16.82
N ASN A 430 -12.95 28.03 15.56
CA ASN A 430 -14.36 27.82 15.17
C ASN A 430 -14.59 26.40 14.63
N PRO A 431 -14.47 25.33 15.45
CA PRO A 431 -14.70 23.97 14.97
C PRO A 431 -16.14 23.76 14.50
N VAL A 432 -16.30 23.02 13.40
CA VAL A 432 -17.60 22.59 12.90
C VAL A 432 -18.04 21.35 13.66
N ASN A 433 -19.30 21.31 14.10
CA ASN A 433 -19.87 20.13 14.73
C ASN A 433 -21.05 19.59 13.93
N LEU A 434 -20.95 18.33 13.52
CA LEU A 434 -21.91 17.68 12.62
C LEU A 434 -23.16 17.15 13.32
N GLU A 435 -23.07 16.84 14.62
CA GLU A 435 -24.18 16.34 15.43
C GLU A 435 -24.29 17.13 16.73
N THR A 436 -25.23 18.08 16.74
CA THR A 436 -25.55 18.93 17.89
C THR A 436 -26.61 18.33 18.82
N ALA A 437 -27.49 17.47 18.27
CA ALA A 437 -28.62 16.88 18.97
C ALA A 437 -28.42 15.39 19.33
N ALA A 438 -27.92 14.58 18.38
CA ALA A 438 -27.61 13.17 18.62
C ALA A 438 -26.42 13.02 19.58
N GLY A 439 -26.21 11.80 20.08
CA GLY A 439 -25.03 11.45 20.87
C GLY A 439 -24.70 9.99 20.69
N GLN A 440 -23.67 9.53 21.41
CA GLN A 440 -23.05 8.22 21.23
C GLN A 440 -22.33 8.06 19.88
N VAL A 441 -21.47 9.03 19.51
CA VAL A 441 -20.59 8.85 18.34
C VAL A 441 -19.42 7.90 18.69
N TRP A 442 -19.45 6.68 18.16
CA TRP A 442 -18.55 5.60 18.60
C TRP A 442 -17.20 5.55 17.88
N ALA A 443 -17.22 5.63 16.56
CA ALA A 443 -16.03 5.62 15.70
C ALA A 443 -16.17 6.66 14.58
N ARG A 444 -15.06 7.00 13.91
CA ARG A 444 -15.03 8.00 12.83
C ARG A 444 -13.81 7.82 11.93
N GLY A 445 -13.93 8.31 10.70
CA GLY A 445 -12.79 8.54 9.81
C GLY A 445 -12.90 9.89 9.11
N LEU A 446 -11.75 10.39 8.65
CA LEU A 446 -11.64 11.59 7.80
C LEU A 446 -10.89 11.24 6.53
N SER A 447 -11.32 11.82 5.40
CA SER A 447 -10.66 11.65 4.11
C SER A 447 -10.74 12.94 3.30
N LEU A 448 -9.63 13.32 2.66
CA LEU A 448 -9.60 14.33 1.63
C LEU A 448 -10.13 13.70 0.34
N ILE A 449 -11.28 14.19 -0.14
CA ILE A 449 -11.95 13.62 -1.32
C ILE A 449 -11.70 14.47 -2.58
N ALA A 450 -11.61 15.79 -2.43
CA ALA A 450 -11.27 16.74 -3.49
C ALA A 450 -10.49 17.93 -2.87
N PRO A 451 -9.85 18.81 -3.66
CA PRO A 451 -9.14 19.98 -3.12
C PRO A 451 -10.02 20.78 -2.16
N ASN A 452 -9.53 21.00 -0.93
CA ASN A 452 -10.24 21.66 0.17
C ASN A 452 -11.55 20.99 0.65
N THR A 453 -11.92 19.82 0.12
CA THR A 453 -13.16 19.10 0.46
C THR A 453 -12.86 17.82 1.24
N VAL A 454 -13.38 17.73 2.47
CA VAL A 454 -13.16 16.62 3.40
C VAL A 454 -14.46 15.89 3.70
N ALA A 455 -14.45 14.57 3.56
CA ALA A 455 -15.52 13.71 4.01
C ALA A 455 -15.29 13.26 5.47
N TYR A 456 -16.38 13.17 6.23
CA TYR A 456 -16.41 12.76 7.63
C TYR A 456 -17.42 11.62 7.80
N ALA A 457 -16.92 10.40 8.00
CA ALA A 457 -17.73 9.23 8.32
C ALA A 457 -17.78 8.99 9.84
N TYR A 458 -18.91 8.57 10.39
CA TYR A 458 -19.01 8.20 11.81
C TYR A 458 -20.16 7.24 12.14
N GLN A 459 -19.96 6.46 13.20
CA GLN A 459 -21.01 5.61 13.79
C GLN A 459 -21.86 6.41 14.78
N ASP A 460 -23.13 6.65 14.44
CA ASP A 460 -24.17 7.06 15.39
C ASP A 460 -24.66 5.81 16.14
N GLY A 461 -24.32 5.70 17.42
CA GLY A 461 -24.78 4.61 18.29
C GLY A 461 -26.21 4.77 18.78
N SER A 462 -26.76 5.98 18.79
CA SER A 462 -28.13 6.23 19.23
C SER A 462 -29.17 5.75 18.21
N LYS A 463 -28.83 5.83 16.92
CA LYS A 463 -29.64 5.35 15.80
C LYS A 463 -29.17 4.02 15.23
N MET A 464 -28.00 3.52 15.65
CA MET A 464 -27.34 2.35 15.04
C MET A 464 -27.16 2.56 13.53
N GLN A 465 -26.57 3.69 13.15
CA GLN A 465 -26.37 4.11 11.75
C GLN A 465 -24.93 4.57 11.49
N LEU A 466 -24.37 4.15 10.36
CA LEU A 466 -23.17 4.75 9.78
C LEU A 466 -23.59 5.97 8.96
N LYS A 467 -23.07 7.14 9.32
CA LYS A 467 -23.35 8.42 8.67
C LYS A 467 -22.12 9.00 7.99
N LEU A 468 -22.38 9.79 6.95
CA LEU A 468 -21.38 10.49 6.15
C LEU A 468 -21.82 11.93 5.92
N ALA A 469 -20.92 12.87 6.17
CA ALA A 469 -21.08 14.30 5.89
C ALA A 469 -19.89 14.80 5.06
N VAL A 470 -20.05 15.97 4.42
CA VAL A 470 -18.96 16.61 3.67
C VAL A 470 -18.79 18.06 4.13
N LEU A 471 -17.53 18.40 4.37
CA LEU A 471 -17.03 19.71 4.76
C LEU A 471 -16.24 20.31 3.60
N ASP A 472 -16.44 21.60 3.34
CA ASP A 472 -15.61 22.39 2.43
C ASP A 472 -14.84 23.44 3.23
N ILE A 473 -13.54 23.59 2.94
CA ILE A 473 -12.63 24.52 3.59
C ILE A 473 -12.46 25.74 2.68
N ASP A 474 -12.84 26.91 3.17
CA ASP A 474 -12.64 28.15 2.41
C ASP A 474 -11.12 28.46 2.28
N PRO A 475 -10.56 28.56 1.06
CA PRO A 475 -9.11 28.64 0.86
C PRO A 475 -8.49 30.01 1.21
N GLN A 476 -9.29 31.01 1.61
CA GLN A 476 -8.80 32.33 2.02
C GLN A 476 -8.96 32.57 3.53
N THR A 477 -10.03 32.05 4.11
CA THR A 477 -10.37 32.24 5.53
C THR A 477 -10.11 31.01 6.38
N HIS A 478 -9.80 29.87 5.75
CA HIS A 478 -9.60 28.53 6.32
C HIS A 478 -10.82 27.98 7.11
N ARG A 479 -11.96 28.68 7.06
CA ARG A 479 -13.19 28.29 7.73
C ARG A 479 -13.82 27.10 7.03
N MET A 480 -14.21 26.11 7.82
CA MET A 480 -15.00 24.99 7.33
C MET A 480 -16.49 25.30 7.30
N LYS A 481 -17.19 24.79 6.28
CA LYS A 481 -18.65 24.79 6.18
C LYS A 481 -19.16 23.40 5.83
N VAL A 482 -20.32 23.02 6.35
CA VAL A 482 -21.01 21.78 5.96
C VAL A 482 -21.65 22.01 4.58
N VAL A 483 -21.16 21.32 3.55
CA VAL A 483 -21.75 21.36 2.20
C VAL A 483 -22.74 20.21 1.97
N GLN A 484 -22.52 19.08 2.64
CA GLN A 484 -23.49 18.00 2.75
C GLN A 484 -23.73 17.66 4.21
N ASN A 485 -24.98 17.87 4.67
CA ASN A 485 -25.44 17.46 5.99
C ASN A 485 -25.30 15.93 6.18
N PRO A 486 -25.10 15.44 7.43
CA PRO A 486 -24.93 14.01 7.67
C PRO A 486 -26.10 13.18 7.16
N ALA A 487 -25.82 12.26 6.24
CA ALA A 487 -26.75 11.28 5.72
C ALA A 487 -26.35 9.87 6.18
N ALA A 488 -27.32 9.01 6.49
CA ALA A 488 -27.04 7.60 6.72
C ALA A 488 -26.62 6.95 5.40
N ILE A 489 -25.45 6.31 5.38
CA ILE A 489 -25.00 5.48 4.25
C ILE A 489 -25.29 3.99 4.51
N ARG A 490 -25.42 3.58 5.78
CA ARG A 490 -25.76 2.21 6.17
C ARG A 490 -26.41 2.11 7.55
N GLU A 491 -27.31 1.14 7.69
CA GLU A 491 -27.89 0.69 8.95
C GLU A 491 -27.01 -0.37 9.65
N GLY A 492 -26.95 -0.32 10.98
CA GLY A 492 -26.18 -1.23 11.82
C GLY A 492 -25.11 -0.53 12.67
N PHE A 493 -24.48 -1.32 13.56
CA PHE A 493 -23.36 -0.87 14.37
C PHE A 493 -22.05 -1.47 13.87
N SER A 494 -21.09 -0.61 13.56
CA SER A 494 -19.70 -0.97 13.36
C SER A 494 -18.84 -0.51 14.56
N PRO A 495 -18.00 -1.40 15.15
CA PRO A 495 -17.08 -1.03 16.23
C PRO A 495 -15.94 -0.10 15.77
N TYR A 496 -15.67 -0.04 14.47
CA TYR A 496 -14.71 0.89 13.88
C TYR A 496 -15.29 1.52 12.60
N VAL A 497 -14.87 2.74 12.28
CA VAL A 497 -15.19 3.43 11.04
C VAL A 497 -13.92 4.16 10.66
N SER A 498 -13.52 4.09 9.40
CA SER A 498 -12.33 4.79 8.92
C SER A 498 -12.51 5.14 7.45
N MET A 499 -11.74 6.10 6.97
CA MET A 499 -11.81 6.59 5.60
C MET A 499 -10.42 6.71 4.99
N LEU A 500 -10.34 6.59 3.66
CA LEU A 500 -9.09 6.73 2.92
C LEU A 500 -9.21 7.87 1.90
N SER A 501 -8.16 8.69 1.80
CA SER A 501 -8.06 9.74 0.80
C SER A 501 -7.75 9.13 -0.56
N MET A 502 -8.74 9.10 -1.46
CA MET A 502 -8.61 8.55 -2.81
C MET A 502 -9.13 9.49 -3.89
N PRO A 503 -8.43 10.62 -4.14
CA PRO A 503 -8.61 11.35 -5.38
C PRO A 503 -8.05 10.50 -6.53
N TYR A 504 -8.91 9.83 -7.28
CA TYR A 504 -8.52 9.20 -8.56
C TYR A 504 -8.11 10.30 -9.56
N SER A 505 -8.90 11.38 -9.60
CA SER A 505 -8.52 12.67 -10.19
C SER A 505 -9.32 13.80 -9.51
N GLU A 506 -8.92 15.07 -9.67
CA GLU A 506 -9.74 16.21 -9.21
C GLU A 506 -11.13 16.25 -9.87
N SER A 507 -11.24 15.74 -11.10
CA SER A 507 -12.48 15.63 -11.88
C SER A 507 -13.38 14.46 -11.49
N ASP A 508 -12.83 13.43 -10.84
CA ASP A 508 -13.57 12.23 -10.43
C ASP A 508 -13.08 11.77 -9.07
N ALA A 509 -13.67 12.40 -8.05
CA ALA A 509 -13.34 12.28 -6.65
C ALA A 509 -14.27 11.24 -5.98
N TYR A 510 -13.71 10.43 -5.08
CA TYR A 510 -14.48 9.41 -4.36
C TYR A 510 -14.23 9.48 -2.85
N ALA A 511 -15.30 9.30 -2.08
CA ALA A 511 -15.23 9.04 -0.65
C ALA A 511 -15.22 7.53 -0.43
N LEU A 512 -14.12 6.97 0.07
CA LEU A 512 -14.06 5.59 0.53
C LEU A 512 -14.14 5.53 2.06
N THR A 513 -15.14 4.81 2.57
CA THR A 513 -15.31 4.50 3.99
C THR A 513 -15.25 2.99 4.19
N TYR A 514 -14.38 2.49 5.06
CA TYR A 514 -14.32 1.07 5.41
C TYR A 514 -14.72 0.85 6.88
N TYR A 515 -15.45 -0.24 7.11
CA TYR A 515 -16.15 -0.51 8.37
C TYR A 515 -16.57 -2.00 8.43
N GLN A 516 -17.03 -2.44 9.60
CA GLN A 516 -17.51 -3.81 9.85
C GLN A 516 -19.03 -3.87 9.91
N GLY A 517 -19.64 -4.67 9.05
CA GLY A 517 -21.04 -5.09 9.16
C GLY A 517 -21.15 -6.58 9.52
N ASP A 518 -22.02 -7.30 8.81
CA ASP A 518 -22.05 -8.78 8.86
C ASP A 518 -20.73 -9.38 8.35
N LYS A 519 -20.15 -8.74 7.33
CA LYS A 519 -18.82 -8.93 6.76
C LYS A 519 -18.07 -7.60 6.84
N GLU A 520 -16.76 -7.60 6.59
CA GLU A 520 -16.02 -6.35 6.42
C GLU A 520 -16.38 -5.72 5.08
N ALA A 521 -16.71 -4.44 5.09
CA ALA A 521 -17.28 -3.75 3.94
C ALA A 521 -16.60 -2.40 3.70
N VAL A 522 -16.67 -1.98 2.45
CA VAL A 522 -16.19 -0.71 1.93
C VAL A 522 -17.38 -0.04 1.24
N SER A 523 -17.72 1.18 1.65
CA SER A 523 -18.65 2.05 0.93
C SER A 523 -17.86 3.02 0.09
N ILE A 524 -18.18 3.10 -1.20
CA ILE A 524 -17.58 4.04 -2.16
C ILE A 524 -18.68 4.95 -2.67
N CYS A 525 -18.54 6.25 -2.46
CA CYS A 525 -19.48 7.26 -2.96
C CYS A 525 -18.77 8.24 -3.91
N ALA A 526 -19.37 8.52 -5.07
CA ALA A 526 -18.83 9.47 -6.02
C ALA A 526 -19.15 10.92 -5.61
N TRP A 527 -18.13 11.78 -5.51
CA TRP A 527 -18.30 13.20 -5.22
C TRP A 527 -18.61 13.98 -6.50
N LYS A 528 -19.79 14.62 -6.56
CA LYS A 528 -20.22 15.43 -7.69
C LYS A 528 -20.10 16.90 -7.34
N SER A 529 -18.90 17.46 -7.53
CA SER A 529 -18.52 18.86 -7.20
C SER A 529 -19.52 19.92 -7.68
N ALA A 530 -20.12 19.73 -8.86
CA ALA A 530 -21.13 20.64 -9.42
C ALA A 530 -22.46 20.69 -8.62
N ARG A 531 -22.74 19.65 -7.83
CA ARG A 531 -23.93 19.54 -6.95
C ARG A 531 -23.57 19.59 -5.46
N GLN A 532 -22.28 19.67 -5.12
CA GLN A 532 -21.77 19.69 -3.75
C GLN A 532 -22.31 18.53 -2.88
N ARG A 533 -22.43 17.33 -3.47
CA ARG A 533 -22.92 16.13 -2.78
C ARG A 533 -22.26 14.86 -3.29
N LEU A 534 -22.23 13.86 -2.41
CA LEU A 534 -21.96 12.46 -2.70
C LEU A 534 -23.20 11.82 -3.34
N GLU A 535 -22.98 11.03 -4.39
CA GLU A 535 -23.98 10.26 -5.12
C GLU A 535 -23.45 8.84 -5.35
N ASN A 536 -24.34 7.93 -5.77
CA ASN A 536 -24.00 6.56 -6.18
C ASN A 536 -23.10 5.86 -5.13
N CYS A 537 -23.54 5.85 -3.87
CA CYS A 537 -22.87 5.12 -2.81
C CYS A 537 -23.13 3.62 -2.97
N GLU A 538 -22.05 2.85 -3.15
CA GLU A 538 -22.10 1.40 -3.35
C GLU A 538 -21.29 0.68 -2.25
N ASP A 539 -21.89 -0.35 -1.65
CA ASP A 539 -21.33 -1.13 -0.55
C ASP A 539 -20.78 -2.47 -1.06
N PHE A 540 -19.47 -2.68 -0.89
CA PHE A 540 -18.77 -3.88 -1.34
C PHE A 540 -18.20 -4.66 -0.14
N PRO A 541 -18.51 -5.97 0.02
CA PRO A 541 -17.84 -6.80 1.01
C PRO A 541 -16.42 -7.15 0.53
N TRP A 542 -15.39 -6.59 1.16
CA TRP A 542 -13.99 -6.82 0.76
C TRP A 542 -13.34 -8.00 1.50
N LEU A 543 -13.82 -8.34 2.70
CA LEU A 543 -13.39 -9.54 3.44
C LEU A 543 -14.58 -10.27 4.06
N SER A 544 -14.65 -11.58 3.82
CA SER A 544 -15.73 -12.45 4.30
C SER A 544 -15.63 -12.80 5.79
N GLN A 545 -14.45 -12.60 6.40
CA GLN A 545 -14.13 -12.91 7.78
C GLN A 545 -14.01 -11.63 8.60
N LYS A 546 -14.41 -11.67 9.87
CA LYS A 546 -14.31 -10.53 10.78
C LYS A 546 -12.86 -10.32 11.25
N THR A 547 -12.42 -9.07 11.20
CA THR A 547 -11.10 -8.63 11.64
C THR A 547 -11.09 -8.31 13.14
N SER A 548 -9.95 -8.58 13.78
CA SER A 548 -9.66 -8.11 15.15
C SER A 548 -8.95 -6.75 15.16
N SER A 549 -8.36 -6.35 14.04
CA SER A 549 -7.75 -5.03 13.82
C SER A 549 -7.58 -4.79 12.32
N VAL A 550 -7.70 -3.54 11.87
CA VAL A 550 -7.54 -3.18 10.46
C VAL A 550 -7.14 -1.71 10.29
N SER A 551 -6.22 -1.46 9.35
CA SER A 551 -5.80 -0.13 8.90
C SER A 551 -5.53 -0.18 7.39
N GLY A 552 -6.03 0.81 6.68
CA GLY A 552 -5.77 0.99 5.24
C GLY A 552 -4.97 2.25 4.96
N VAL A 553 -4.33 2.30 3.79
CA VAL A 553 -3.73 3.51 3.23
C VAL A 553 -3.84 3.53 1.71
N SER A 554 -3.99 4.73 1.13
CA SER A 554 -3.90 4.93 -0.32
C SER A 554 -2.44 4.78 -0.77
N ILE A 555 -2.23 4.03 -1.85
CA ILE A 555 -0.91 3.78 -2.46
C ILE A 555 -0.80 4.42 -3.87
N GLY A 556 -1.68 5.39 -4.15
CA GLY A 556 -1.79 6.08 -5.44
C GLY A 556 -2.64 5.32 -6.47
N GLU A 557 -2.95 5.97 -7.59
CA GLU A 557 -3.62 5.36 -8.75
C GLU A 557 -4.96 4.66 -8.43
N GLY A 558 -5.73 5.21 -7.48
CA GLY A 558 -7.00 4.60 -7.04
C GLY A 558 -6.85 3.29 -6.26
N ARG A 559 -5.63 2.92 -5.86
CA ARG A 559 -5.32 1.67 -5.13
C ARG A 559 -5.21 1.90 -3.62
N VAL A 560 -5.63 0.89 -2.87
CA VAL A 560 -5.57 0.80 -1.41
C VAL A 560 -4.75 -0.40 -1.00
N LEU A 561 -3.84 -0.20 -0.04
CA LEU A 561 -3.27 -1.26 0.77
C LEU A 561 -4.09 -1.39 2.06
N MET A 562 -4.73 -2.53 2.28
CA MET A 562 -5.30 -2.91 3.56
C MET A 562 -4.33 -3.81 4.33
N THR A 563 -4.20 -3.55 5.63
CA THR A 563 -3.48 -4.40 6.58
C THR A 563 -4.41 -4.73 7.74
N PHE A 564 -4.51 -5.99 8.12
CA PHE A 564 -5.53 -6.45 9.06
C PHE A 564 -5.13 -7.72 9.78
N ALA A 565 -5.77 -8.01 10.90
CA ALA A 565 -5.61 -9.25 11.65
C ALA A 565 -6.93 -10.04 11.65
N VAL A 566 -6.84 -11.34 11.38
CA VAL A 566 -7.94 -12.29 11.63
C VAL A 566 -7.48 -13.23 12.72
N SER A 567 -8.22 -13.26 13.84
CA SER A 567 -7.84 -14.04 15.04
C SER A 567 -6.40 -13.77 15.53
N GLY A 568 -5.90 -12.55 15.29
CA GLY A 568 -4.52 -12.16 15.59
C GLY A 568 -3.48 -12.43 14.49
N THR A 569 -3.74 -13.31 13.52
CA THR A 569 -2.79 -13.53 12.40
C THR A 569 -2.83 -12.33 11.45
N PRO A 570 -1.70 -11.65 11.17
CA PRO A 570 -1.66 -10.47 10.32
C PRO A 570 -1.61 -10.82 8.82
N TYR A 571 -2.44 -10.12 8.05
CA TYR A 571 -2.56 -10.20 6.61
C TYR A 571 -2.47 -8.81 5.96
N TYR A 572 -2.22 -8.80 4.66
CA TYR A 572 -2.47 -7.65 3.80
C TYR A 572 -3.25 -8.06 2.55
N SER A 573 -3.92 -7.10 1.93
CA SER A 573 -4.52 -7.23 0.60
C SER A 573 -4.51 -5.87 -0.09
N VAL A 574 -4.31 -5.85 -1.40
CA VAL A 574 -4.50 -4.65 -2.21
C VAL A 574 -5.83 -4.73 -2.93
N PHE A 575 -6.54 -3.62 -3.08
CA PHE A 575 -7.65 -3.50 -4.04
C PHE A 575 -7.63 -2.12 -4.70
N GLY A 576 -8.28 -2.00 -5.86
CA GLY A 576 -8.42 -0.73 -6.59
C GLY A 576 -9.88 -0.32 -6.75
N LEU A 577 -10.12 0.96 -7.06
CA LEU A 577 -11.39 1.38 -7.64
C LEU A 577 -11.40 1.12 -9.14
N SER A 578 -12.54 0.60 -9.61
CA SER A 578 -12.88 0.62 -11.03
C SER A 578 -13.27 2.02 -11.47
N LYS A 579 -12.63 2.52 -12.53
CA LYS A 579 -13.20 3.58 -13.35
C LYS A 579 -14.23 2.97 -14.33
N ASN A 580 -15.49 3.32 -14.13
CA ASN A 580 -16.59 3.01 -15.06
C ASN A 580 -16.70 4.07 -16.17
#